data_AF-A0A0C3BRC7-F1
#
_entry.id   AF-A0A0C3BRC7-F1
#
_cell.length_a   1.000
_cell.length_b   1.000
_cell.length_c   1.000
_cell.angle_alpha   90.00
_cell.angle_beta   90.00
_cell.angle_gamma   90.00
#
_symmetry.space_group_name_H-M   'P 1'
#
loop_
_entity.id
_entity.type
_entity.pdbx_description
1 polymer ?
#
loop_
_entity_poly.entity_id
_entity_poly.type
_entity_poly.pdbx_seq_one_letter_code
_entity_poly.pdbx_strand_id
1 'polypeptide(L)'
;MVGRNISADCKLAAIRLHESGLLPLETILDCCRFSRRTWFRVIKLWRETGHVVRLAEVYRGRPRILDTEDIQYLLRLVRNNPDYFLDEMLNLLRTNRFISVHFTTIFRELQRAGMSRKKLKRIAIERNEGRRADFVARMAQYQPEELGFMDEVSKDARTTRRSSGWTSTEALLTLDGIVAATVVEGSMTKAGFIEYLELVVVSFSCIHIAYMSCNPITDAVMFCISWTAFCPCHGQCEDTSRRHNS
;
A
#
# COMPACT_ATOMS: atom_id res chain seq x y z
N MET A 1 26.23 8.19 -43.92
CA MET A 1 25.10 7.37 -44.43
C MET A 1 24.20 7.02 -43.26
N VAL A 2 23.00 7.57 -43.21
CA VAL A 2 22.02 7.28 -42.14
C VAL A 2 21.58 5.83 -42.26
N GLY A 3 21.89 5.01 -41.25
CA GLY A 3 21.50 3.60 -41.22
C GLY A 3 19.98 3.46 -41.09
N ARG A 4 19.28 3.35 -42.22
CA ARG A 4 17.84 3.03 -42.22
C ARG A 4 17.66 1.54 -41.99
N ASN A 5 16.70 1.19 -41.15
CA ASN A 5 16.36 -0.19 -40.88
C ASN A 5 15.49 -0.72 -42.03
N ILE A 6 15.99 -1.67 -42.80
CA ILE A 6 15.26 -2.30 -43.91
C ILE A 6 14.49 -3.50 -43.35
N SER A 7 13.19 -3.54 -43.59
CA SER A 7 12.30 -4.62 -43.13
C SER A 7 12.73 -5.99 -43.68
N ALA A 8 12.38 -7.05 -42.97
CA ALA A 8 12.66 -8.42 -43.39
C ALA A 8 11.97 -8.74 -44.73
N ASP A 9 10.73 -8.28 -44.92
CA ASP A 9 9.94 -8.53 -46.13
C ASP A 9 10.56 -7.88 -47.36
N CYS A 10 11.08 -6.65 -47.23
CA CYS A 10 11.80 -5.99 -48.33
C CYS A 10 13.08 -6.74 -48.71
N LYS A 11 13.78 -7.35 -47.76
CA LYS A 11 14.95 -8.21 -48.04
C LYS A 11 14.54 -9.49 -48.78
N LEU A 12 13.46 -10.12 -48.33
CA LEU A 12 12.93 -11.33 -48.95
C LEU A 12 12.45 -11.07 -50.38
N ALA A 13 11.72 -9.97 -50.59
CA ALA A 13 11.26 -9.56 -51.92
C ALA A 13 12.44 -9.29 -52.87
N ALA A 14 13.47 -8.58 -52.41
CA ALA A 14 14.66 -8.32 -53.22
C ALA A 14 15.42 -9.61 -53.60
N ILE A 15 15.48 -10.59 -52.70
CA ILE A 15 16.07 -11.91 -53.00
C ILE A 15 15.25 -12.64 -54.06
N ARG A 16 13.92 -12.70 -53.90
CA ARG A 16 13.03 -13.36 -54.88
C ARG A 16 13.14 -12.73 -56.27
N LEU A 17 13.24 -11.39 -56.33
CA LEU A 17 13.43 -10.66 -57.60
C LEU A 17 14.80 -10.93 -58.24
N HIS A 18 15.83 -11.17 -57.42
CA HIS A 18 17.15 -11.52 -57.92
C HIS A 18 17.21 -12.98 -58.41
N GLU A 19 16.59 -13.91 -57.67
CA GLU A 19 16.53 -15.33 -58.02
C GLU A 19 15.69 -15.58 -59.28
N SER A 20 14.65 -14.76 -59.54
CA SER A 20 13.86 -14.87 -60.77
C SER A 20 14.59 -14.38 -62.02
N GLY A 21 15.70 -13.65 -61.88
CA GLY A 21 16.51 -13.16 -62.99
C GLY A 21 15.81 -12.14 -63.91
N LEU A 22 14.63 -11.64 -63.53
CA LEU A 22 13.80 -10.77 -64.36
C LEU A 22 14.25 -9.31 -64.38
N LEU A 23 15.04 -8.88 -63.38
CA LEU A 23 15.51 -7.49 -63.25
C LEU A 23 17.03 -7.44 -63.03
N PRO A 24 17.73 -6.47 -63.64
CA PRO A 24 19.13 -6.21 -63.32
C PRO A 24 19.33 -5.84 -61.85
N LEU A 25 20.49 -6.19 -61.30
CA LEU A 25 20.79 -5.98 -59.88
C LEU A 25 20.62 -4.50 -59.46
N GLU A 26 21.12 -3.55 -60.25
CA GLU A 26 21.02 -2.12 -59.91
C GLU A 26 19.57 -1.65 -59.79
N THR A 27 18.68 -2.11 -60.68
CA THR A 27 17.25 -1.80 -60.63
C THR A 27 16.61 -2.34 -59.36
N ILE A 28 16.97 -3.57 -58.95
CA ILE A 28 16.47 -4.17 -57.69
C ILE A 28 16.95 -3.34 -56.49
N LEU A 29 18.22 -2.92 -56.49
CA LEU A 29 18.78 -2.12 -55.41
C LEU A 29 18.10 -0.75 -55.29
N ASP A 30 17.82 -0.08 -56.40
CA ASP A 30 17.14 1.21 -56.40
C ASP A 30 15.67 1.08 -55.98
N CYS A 31 14.94 0.11 -56.52
CA CYS A 31 13.53 -0.14 -56.18
C CYS A 31 13.35 -0.50 -54.70
N CYS A 32 14.20 -1.38 -54.17
CA CYS A 32 14.13 -1.81 -52.78
C CYS A 32 14.98 -0.95 -51.83
N ARG A 33 15.61 0.12 -52.35
CA ARG A 33 16.46 1.08 -51.62
C ARG A 33 17.59 0.43 -50.82
N PHE A 34 18.22 -0.59 -51.40
CA PHE A 34 19.41 -1.23 -50.83
C PHE A 34 20.69 -0.51 -51.23
N SER A 35 21.63 -0.39 -50.30
CA SER A 35 23.02 -0.18 -50.68
C SER A 35 23.61 -1.51 -51.17
N ARG A 36 24.54 -1.47 -52.13
CA ARG A 36 25.31 -2.66 -52.57
C ARG A 36 25.91 -3.44 -51.39
N ARG A 37 26.44 -2.72 -50.38
CA ARG A 37 27.01 -3.34 -49.17
C ARG A 37 25.97 -4.11 -48.36
N THR A 38 24.77 -3.56 -48.21
CA THR A 38 23.67 -4.23 -47.49
C THR A 38 23.20 -5.45 -48.27
N TRP A 39 23.06 -5.34 -49.59
CA TRP A 39 22.70 -6.44 -50.47
C TRP A 39 23.65 -7.62 -50.34
N PHE A 40 24.97 -7.40 -50.49
CA PHE A 40 25.94 -8.49 -50.38
C PHE A 40 25.95 -9.15 -48.99
N ARG A 41 25.68 -8.39 -47.92
CA ARG A 41 25.52 -8.95 -46.57
C ARG A 41 24.26 -9.82 -46.46
N VAL A 42 23.15 -9.38 -47.05
CA VAL A 42 21.86 -10.09 -47.01
C VAL A 42 21.92 -11.37 -47.87
N ILE A 43 22.43 -11.30 -49.09
CA ILE A 43 22.54 -12.48 -49.98
C ILE A 43 23.52 -13.52 -49.41
N LYS A 44 24.61 -13.07 -48.76
CA LYS A 44 25.52 -13.97 -48.04
C LYS A 44 24.79 -14.71 -46.93
N LEU A 45 24.07 -13.98 -46.08
CA LEU A 45 23.29 -14.57 -44.98
C LEU A 45 22.22 -15.54 -45.50
N TRP A 46 21.52 -15.17 -46.58
CA TRP A 46 20.51 -16.03 -47.22
C TRP A 46 21.11 -17.34 -47.73
N ARG A 47 22.25 -17.28 -48.42
CA ARG A 47 22.96 -18.47 -48.91
C ARG A 47 23.48 -19.37 -47.79
N GLU A 48 23.88 -18.79 -46.66
CA GLU A 48 24.43 -19.53 -45.52
C GLU A 48 23.35 -20.13 -44.60
N THR A 49 22.22 -19.44 -44.41
CA THR A 49 21.23 -19.77 -43.37
C THR A 49 19.80 -19.96 -43.86
N GLY A 50 19.48 -19.58 -45.10
CA GLY A 50 18.11 -19.54 -45.61
C GLY A 50 17.22 -18.47 -44.96
N HIS A 51 17.81 -17.53 -44.20
CA HIS A 51 17.08 -16.45 -43.54
C HIS A 51 17.63 -15.07 -43.92
N VAL A 52 16.75 -14.07 -43.98
CA VAL A 52 17.10 -12.69 -44.36
C VAL A 52 17.43 -11.78 -43.18
N VAL A 53 17.13 -12.25 -41.98
CA VAL A 53 17.48 -11.63 -40.71
C VAL A 53 18.33 -12.64 -39.95
N ARG A 54 19.41 -12.17 -39.31
CA ARG A 54 20.14 -13.04 -38.40
C ARG A 54 19.16 -13.47 -37.33
N LEU A 55 18.92 -14.78 -37.21
CA LEU A 55 18.30 -15.33 -36.02
C LEU A 55 19.05 -14.73 -34.85
N ALA A 56 18.32 -14.14 -33.90
CA ALA A 56 18.89 -13.37 -32.82
C ALA A 56 19.72 -14.32 -31.93
N GLU A 57 20.94 -14.63 -32.36
CA GLU A 57 21.99 -15.18 -31.54
C GLU A 57 22.28 -14.12 -30.50
N VAL A 58 21.53 -14.25 -29.39
CA VAL A 58 21.71 -13.63 -28.10
C VAL A 58 22.43 -12.30 -28.23
N TYR A 59 21.68 -11.22 -28.52
CA TYR A 59 22.16 -9.90 -28.16
C TYR A 59 22.39 -9.92 -26.65
N ARG A 60 23.62 -10.28 -26.24
CA ARG A 60 24.07 -10.18 -24.87
C ARG A 60 24.11 -8.69 -24.61
N GLY A 61 23.05 -8.19 -23.99
CA GLY A 61 23.02 -6.84 -23.48
C GLY A 61 24.23 -6.61 -22.57
N ARG A 62 24.43 -5.36 -22.16
CA ARG A 62 25.48 -5.02 -21.21
C ARG A 62 25.46 -6.00 -20.02
N PRO A 63 26.60 -6.63 -19.67
CA PRO A 63 26.70 -7.49 -18.51
C PRO A 63 26.14 -6.80 -17.27
N ARG A 64 25.45 -7.56 -16.43
CA ARG A 64 24.89 -7.04 -15.19
C ARG A 64 26.00 -6.81 -14.18
N ILE A 65 25.78 -5.84 -13.28
CA ILE A 65 26.74 -5.51 -12.23
C ILE A 65 26.68 -6.53 -11.10
N LEU A 66 25.48 -7.00 -10.76
CA LEU A 66 25.26 -8.06 -9.78
C LEU A 66 25.30 -9.41 -10.48
N ASP A 67 26.10 -10.32 -9.95
CA ASP A 67 26.12 -11.69 -10.42
C ASP A 67 24.95 -12.49 -9.83
N THR A 68 24.71 -13.68 -10.40
CA THR A 68 23.66 -14.60 -9.98
C THR A 68 23.74 -14.91 -8.49
N GLU A 69 24.95 -15.10 -7.94
CA GLU A 69 25.09 -15.38 -6.51
C GLU A 69 24.73 -14.18 -5.62
N ASP A 70 24.99 -12.95 -6.07
CA ASP A 70 24.63 -11.74 -5.33
C ASP A 70 23.12 -11.54 -5.30
N ILE A 71 22.47 -11.83 -6.44
CA ILE A 71 21.01 -11.84 -6.54
C ILE A 71 20.43 -12.89 -5.59
N GLN A 72 20.99 -14.11 -5.56
CA GLN A 72 20.56 -15.15 -4.62
C GLN A 72 20.78 -14.76 -3.15
N TYR A 73 21.86 -14.02 -2.85
CA TYR A 73 22.08 -13.46 -1.52
C TYR A 73 20.99 -12.46 -1.13
N LEU A 74 20.66 -11.52 -2.01
CA LEU A 74 19.56 -10.57 -1.79
C LEU A 74 18.21 -11.27 -1.60
N LEU A 75 17.93 -12.29 -2.40
CA LEU A 75 16.69 -13.07 -2.26
C LEU A 75 16.63 -13.82 -0.93
N ARG A 76 17.76 -14.34 -0.43
CA ARG A 76 17.82 -14.95 0.90
C ARG A 76 17.55 -13.93 2.01
N LEU A 77 18.10 -12.72 1.91
CA LEU A 77 17.83 -11.65 2.87
C LEU A 77 16.33 -11.33 2.95
N VAL A 78 15.69 -11.10 1.80
CA VAL A 78 14.26 -10.75 1.76
C VAL A 78 13.35 -11.91 2.21
N ARG A 79 13.74 -13.16 1.93
CA ARG A 79 12.99 -14.34 2.40
C ARG A 79 13.08 -14.51 3.92
N ASN A 80 14.24 -14.22 4.51
CA ASN A 80 14.44 -14.36 5.95
C ASN A 80 13.79 -13.22 6.73
N ASN A 81 13.87 -11.99 6.21
CA ASN A 81 13.23 -10.84 6.79
C ASN A 81 12.75 -9.87 5.69
N PRO A 82 11.43 -9.77 5.44
CA PRO A 82 10.88 -8.89 4.41
C PRO A 82 10.90 -7.41 4.80
N ASP A 83 11.27 -7.08 6.05
CA ASP A 83 11.26 -5.70 6.56
C ASP A 83 12.54 -4.92 6.24
N TYR A 84 13.55 -5.57 5.61
CA TYR A 84 14.77 -4.89 5.20
C TYR A 84 14.49 -3.74 4.24
N PHE A 85 15.03 -2.56 4.57
CA PHE A 85 15.03 -1.42 3.68
C PHE A 85 16.13 -1.53 2.62
N LEU A 86 15.97 -0.83 1.49
CA LEU A 86 16.91 -0.91 0.36
C LEU A 86 18.32 -0.42 0.72
N ASP A 87 18.44 0.56 1.61
CA ASP A 87 19.70 1.08 2.14
C ASP A 87 20.38 0.09 3.09
N GLU A 88 19.63 -0.63 3.92
CA GLU A 88 20.15 -1.72 4.73
C GLU A 88 20.69 -2.85 3.85
N MET A 89 19.95 -3.23 2.81
CA MET A 89 20.40 -4.22 1.84
C MET A 89 21.66 -3.76 1.09
N LEU A 90 21.78 -2.45 0.81
CA LEU A 90 22.97 -1.86 0.22
C LEU A 90 24.17 -1.96 1.16
N ASN A 91 23.99 -1.67 2.45
CA ASN A 91 25.04 -1.83 3.44
C ASN A 91 25.44 -3.30 3.59
N LEU A 92 24.49 -4.24 3.55
CA LEU A 92 24.76 -5.68 3.61
C LEU A 92 25.52 -6.18 2.37
N LEU A 93 25.23 -5.68 1.17
CA LEU A 93 26.02 -5.99 -0.03
C LEU A 93 27.43 -5.43 0.07
N ARG A 94 27.58 -4.21 0.57
CA ARG A 94 28.89 -3.58 0.74
C ARG A 94 29.75 -4.32 1.75
N THR A 95 29.17 -4.73 2.88
CA THR A 95 29.91 -5.40 3.97
C THR A 95 30.16 -6.87 3.71
N ASN A 96 29.16 -7.61 3.20
CA ASN A 96 29.25 -9.08 3.10
C ASN A 96 29.67 -9.56 1.71
N ARG A 97 29.46 -8.75 0.66
CA ARG A 97 29.82 -9.10 -0.72
C ARG A 97 30.87 -8.16 -1.33
N PHE A 98 31.27 -7.10 -0.62
CA PHE A 98 32.20 -6.07 -1.11
C PHE A 98 31.76 -5.39 -2.40
N ILE A 99 30.44 -5.34 -2.65
CA ILE A 99 29.85 -4.74 -3.84
C ILE A 99 29.17 -3.43 -3.47
N SER A 100 29.60 -2.34 -4.13
CA SER A 100 28.96 -1.04 -4.04
C SER A 100 28.11 -0.80 -5.28
N VAL A 101 26.79 -0.77 -5.10
CA VAL A 101 25.81 -0.49 -6.16
C VAL A 101 24.83 0.58 -5.70
N HIS A 102 24.25 1.28 -6.66
CA HIS A 102 23.15 2.20 -6.38
C HIS A 102 21.88 1.42 -6.02
N PHE A 103 21.04 1.97 -5.13
CA PHE A 103 19.80 1.31 -4.65
C PHE A 103 18.85 0.90 -5.80
N THR A 104 18.86 1.66 -6.91
CA THR A 104 18.05 1.34 -8.10
C THR A 104 18.48 0.04 -8.78
N THR A 105 19.76 -0.34 -8.68
CA THR A 105 20.26 -1.62 -9.21
C THR A 105 19.66 -2.77 -8.42
N ILE A 106 19.69 -2.71 -7.09
CA ILE A 106 19.06 -3.70 -6.20
C ILE A 106 17.56 -3.80 -6.51
N PHE A 107 16.89 -2.66 -6.59
CA PHE A 107 15.46 -2.60 -6.88
C PHE A 107 15.10 -3.27 -8.21
N ARG A 108 15.84 -2.98 -9.28
CA ARG A 108 15.62 -3.58 -10.61
C ARG A 108 15.87 -5.09 -10.61
N GLU A 109 16.92 -5.56 -9.93
CA GLU A 109 17.20 -6.99 -9.86
C GLU A 109 16.17 -7.74 -9.01
N LEU A 110 15.68 -7.16 -7.91
CA LEU A 110 14.58 -7.74 -7.13
C LEU A 110 13.27 -7.83 -7.94
N GLN A 111 12.93 -6.77 -8.69
CA GLN A 111 11.76 -6.80 -9.59
C GLN A 111 11.90 -7.88 -10.67
N ARG A 112 13.09 -8.02 -11.27
CA ARG A 112 13.39 -9.08 -12.25
C ARG A 112 13.28 -10.48 -11.66
N ALA A 113 13.60 -10.64 -10.38
CA ALA A 113 13.43 -11.89 -9.65
C ALA A 113 11.98 -12.16 -9.22
N GLY A 114 11.02 -11.32 -9.62
CA GLY A 114 9.59 -11.49 -9.34
C GLY A 114 9.15 -10.94 -7.98
N MET A 115 9.98 -10.15 -7.30
CA MET A 115 9.61 -9.58 -6.00
C MET A 115 8.73 -8.34 -6.17
N SER A 116 7.48 -8.42 -5.68
CA SER A 116 6.57 -7.28 -5.60
C SER A 116 6.76 -6.53 -4.28
N ARG A 117 6.76 -5.18 -4.32
CA ARG A 117 6.77 -4.37 -3.11
C ARG A 117 5.36 -4.31 -2.51
N LYS A 118 5.18 -4.81 -1.29
CA LYS A 118 3.98 -4.55 -0.49
C LYS A 118 4.25 -3.36 0.43
N LYS A 119 3.32 -2.40 0.53
CA LYS A 119 3.39 -1.38 1.57
C LYS A 119 3.18 -2.08 2.91
N LEU A 120 4.19 -2.07 3.77
CA LEU A 120 4.03 -2.50 5.15
C LEU A 120 3.00 -1.58 5.82
N LYS A 121 1.99 -2.17 6.46
CA LYS A 121 1.06 -1.40 7.27
C LYS A 121 1.84 -0.96 8.50
N ARG A 122 1.92 0.35 8.76
CA ARG A 122 2.50 0.87 9.99
C ARG A 122 1.62 0.41 11.15
N ILE A 123 2.11 -0.57 11.89
CA ILE A 123 1.47 -1.07 13.10
C ILE A 123 1.93 -0.18 14.26
N ALA A 124 1.00 0.28 15.10
CA ALA A 124 1.36 0.99 16.32
C ALA A 124 2.19 0.06 17.22
N ILE A 125 3.30 0.55 17.78
CA ILE A 125 4.20 -0.24 18.64
C ILE A 125 3.46 -0.79 19.87
N GLU A 126 2.46 -0.06 20.36
CA GLU A 126 1.61 -0.46 21.49
C GLU A 126 0.57 -1.54 21.13
N ARG A 127 0.45 -1.94 19.85
CA ARG A 127 -0.53 -2.91 19.40
C ARG A 127 -0.21 -4.29 19.98
N ASN A 128 -1.02 -4.71 20.95
CA ASN A 128 -0.97 -6.04 21.54
C ASN A 128 -2.14 -6.89 21.01
N GLU A 129 -1.84 -8.01 20.34
CA GLU A 129 -2.86 -8.88 19.74
C GLU A 129 -3.75 -9.57 20.79
N GLY A 130 -3.18 -9.95 21.94
CA GLY A 130 -3.94 -10.52 23.06
C GLY A 130 -5.00 -9.55 23.57
N ARG A 131 -4.60 -8.30 23.86
CA ARG A 131 -5.56 -7.25 24.31
C ARG A 131 -6.66 -6.97 23.29
N ARG A 132 -6.36 -7.09 21.99
CA ARG A 132 -7.37 -6.95 20.93
C ARG A 132 -8.32 -8.14 20.90
N ALA A 133 -7.83 -9.36 21.05
CA ALA A 133 -8.66 -10.55 21.12
C ALA A 133 -9.59 -10.50 22.34
N ASP A 134 -9.07 -10.11 23.50
CA ASP A 134 -9.86 -9.93 24.73
C ASP A 134 -10.93 -8.84 24.55
N PHE A 135 -10.57 -7.72 23.89
CA PHE A 135 -11.54 -6.67 23.57
C PHE A 135 -12.65 -7.19 22.65
N VAL A 136 -12.31 -7.88 21.56
CA VAL A 136 -13.31 -8.45 20.64
C VAL A 136 -14.22 -9.46 21.35
N ALA A 137 -13.66 -10.32 22.20
CA ALA A 137 -14.43 -11.28 22.98
C ALA A 137 -15.42 -10.59 23.94
N ARG A 138 -14.99 -9.51 24.60
CA ARG A 138 -15.88 -8.70 25.45
C ARG A 138 -16.95 -7.95 24.66
N MET A 139 -16.62 -7.46 23.46
CA MET A 139 -17.57 -6.70 22.64
C MET A 139 -18.58 -7.59 21.91
N ALA A 140 -18.28 -8.89 21.73
CA ALA A 140 -19.15 -9.84 21.04
C ALA A 140 -20.51 -10.08 21.72
N GLN A 141 -20.70 -9.61 22.97
CA GLN A 141 -21.97 -9.71 23.68
C GLN A 141 -23.02 -8.69 23.21
N TYR A 142 -22.59 -7.58 22.58
CA TYR A 142 -23.47 -6.51 22.13
C TYR A 142 -23.84 -6.69 20.65
N GLN A 143 -25.07 -6.35 20.29
CA GLN A 143 -25.48 -6.29 18.90
C GLN A 143 -24.92 -5.03 18.23
N PRO A 144 -24.69 -5.05 16.90
CA PRO A 144 -24.18 -3.89 16.16
C PRO A 144 -25.01 -2.60 16.38
N GLU A 145 -26.33 -2.71 16.56
CA GLU A 145 -27.25 -1.61 16.80
C GLU A 145 -27.06 -0.96 18.19
N GLU A 146 -26.47 -1.69 19.14
CA GLU A 146 -26.18 -1.22 20.50
C GLU A 146 -24.81 -0.53 20.60
N LEU A 147 -24.04 -0.48 19.51
CA LEU A 147 -22.68 0.04 19.49
C LEU A 147 -22.63 1.44 18.87
N GLY A 148 -22.15 2.39 19.68
CA GLY A 148 -21.76 3.72 19.26
C GLY A 148 -20.25 3.91 19.32
N PHE A 149 -19.67 4.50 18.27
CA PHE A 149 -18.25 4.83 18.22
C PHE A 149 -18.08 6.35 18.33
N MET A 150 -17.27 6.78 19.28
CA MET A 150 -16.88 8.18 19.42
C MET A 150 -15.41 8.34 19.11
N ASP A 151 -15.08 9.38 18.35
CA ASP A 151 -13.70 9.75 18.05
C ASP A 151 -13.57 11.26 17.89
N GLU A 152 -12.41 11.78 18.29
CA GLU A 152 -12.06 13.19 18.22
C GLU A 152 -11.39 13.47 16.87
N VAL A 153 -11.98 14.38 16.10
CA VAL A 153 -11.36 14.90 14.88
C VAL A 153 -10.91 16.34 15.14
N SER A 154 -9.60 16.53 15.22
CA SER A 154 -9.01 17.88 15.26
C SER A 154 -8.74 18.38 13.84
N LYS A 155 -9.19 19.60 13.54
CA LYS A 155 -8.91 20.25 12.26
C LYS A 155 -7.71 21.18 12.41
N ASP A 156 -6.51 20.70 12.05
CA ASP A 156 -5.32 21.55 11.90
C ASP A 156 -5.38 22.32 10.56
N ALA A 157 -5.33 23.65 10.63
CA ALA A 157 -5.57 24.59 9.54
C ALA A 157 -4.39 24.74 8.55
N ARG A 158 -3.61 23.68 8.29
CA ARG A 158 -2.51 23.71 7.31
C ARG A 158 -2.96 23.69 5.83
N THR A 159 -4.27 23.78 5.57
CA THR A 159 -4.82 23.92 4.21
C THR A 159 -5.50 25.30 4.06
N THR A 160 -4.70 26.29 3.69
CA THR A 160 -5.02 27.60 3.07
C THR A 160 -6.48 28.12 3.09
N ARG A 161 -6.89 28.89 4.12
CA ARG A 161 -7.53 30.25 4.08
C ARG A 161 -8.03 30.66 5.48
N ARG A 162 -8.03 31.97 5.76
CA ARG A 162 -7.91 32.66 7.06
C ARG A 162 -9.17 32.62 7.97
N SER A 163 -9.02 32.23 9.25
CA SER A 163 -9.18 33.02 10.50
C SER A 163 -8.92 32.08 11.69
N SER A 164 -8.18 32.55 12.69
CA SER A 164 -7.60 31.76 13.80
C SER A 164 -8.63 31.02 14.67
N GLY A 165 -8.44 29.71 14.83
CA GLY A 165 -9.07 28.86 15.84
C GLY A 165 -8.65 27.40 15.65
N TRP A 166 -8.10 26.76 16.69
CA TRP A 166 -8.06 25.30 16.75
C TRP A 166 -9.50 24.86 17.03
N THR A 167 -10.05 23.90 16.30
CA THR A 167 -11.37 23.35 16.63
C THR A 167 -11.28 21.84 16.67
N SER A 168 -11.86 21.28 17.71
CA SER A 168 -11.97 19.84 17.89
C SER A 168 -13.44 19.45 17.75
N THR A 169 -13.69 18.46 16.91
CA THR A 169 -15.02 17.92 16.66
C THR A 169 -15.12 16.55 17.28
N GLU A 170 -16.06 16.36 18.19
CA GLU A 170 -16.41 15.06 18.75
C GLU A 170 -17.71 14.60 18.12
N ALA A 171 -17.76 13.38 17.60
CA ALA A 171 -18.96 12.85 16.98
C ALA A 171 -19.23 11.42 17.44
N LEU A 172 -20.52 11.10 17.65
CA LEU A 172 -21.01 9.76 17.90
C LEU A 172 -21.54 9.16 16.60
N LEU A 173 -20.91 8.08 16.16
CA LEU A 173 -21.26 7.31 14.98
C LEU A 173 -21.96 5.99 15.39
N THR A 174 -23.08 5.69 14.76
CA THR A 174 -23.80 4.41 14.88
C THR A 174 -24.01 3.80 13.49
N LEU A 175 -24.75 2.69 13.38
CA LEU A 175 -25.11 2.09 12.10
C LEU A 175 -25.89 3.05 11.18
N ASP A 176 -26.68 3.95 11.75
CA ASP A 176 -27.51 4.92 11.02
C ASP A 176 -26.77 6.20 10.64
N GLY A 177 -25.48 6.29 10.99
CA GLY A 177 -24.62 7.45 10.72
C GLY A 177 -24.33 8.27 11.98
N ILE A 178 -24.01 9.55 11.79
CA ILE A 178 -23.64 10.46 12.89
C ILE A 178 -24.92 10.90 13.60
N VAL A 179 -25.05 10.52 14.87
CA VAL A 179 -26.26 10.75 15.66
C VAL A 179 -26.14 12.00 16.54
N ALA A 180 -24.92 12.27 17.01
CA ALA A 180 -24.60 13.46 17.78
C ALA A 180 -23.21 13.97 17.38
N ALA A 181 -23.04 15.28 17.37
CA ALA A 181 -21.73 15.89 17.20
C ALA A 181 -21.67 17.23 17.93
N THR A 182 -20.48 17.59 18.41
CA THR A 182 -20.19 18.90 18.97
C THR A 182 -18.87 19.43 18.42
N VAL A 183 -18.78 20.75 18.30
CA VAL A 183 -17.57 21.46 17.86
C VAL A 183 -17.16 22.41 18.96
N VAL A 184 -15.93 22.26 19.43
CA VAL A 184 -15.35 23.08 20.49
C VAL A 184 -14.19 23.88 19.91
N GLU A 185 -14.15 25.19 20.20
CA GLU A 185 -12.96 26.00 19.96
C GLU A 185 -11.86 25.63 20.97
N GLY A 186 -10.73 25.16 20.47
CA GLY A 186 -9.62 24.61 21.24
C GLY A 186 -9.63 23.08 21.24
N SER A 187 -8.97 22.51 22.26
CA SER A 187 -9.00 21.08 22.55
C SER A 187 -10.18 20.77 23.47
N MET A 188 -10.84 19.62 23.26
CA MET A 188 -11.91 19.16 24.14
C MET A 188 -11.36 18.95 25.55
N THR A 189 -11.93 19.64 26.55
CA THR A 189 -11.57 19.41 27.95
C THR A 189 -12.35 18.24 28.52
N LYS A 190 -11.83 17.56 29.54
CA LYS A 190 -12.56 16.49 30.24
C LYS A 190 -13.95 16.93 30.70
N ALA A 191 -14.08 18.15 31.21
CA ALA A 191 -15.37 18.68 31.66
C ALA A 191 -16.36 18.86 30.49
N GLY A 192 -15.90 19.47 29.39
CA GLY A 192 -16.73 19.63 28.18
C GLY A 192 -17.11 18.30 27.53
N PHE A 193 -16.24 17.30 27.61
CA PHE A 193 -16.53 15.95 27.13
C PHE A 193 -17.64 15.27 27.95
N ILE A 194 -17.58 15.36 29.28
CA ILE A 194 -18.63 14.82 30.16
C ILE A 194 -19.95 15.55 29.93
N GLU A 195 -19.93 16.87 29.80
CA GLU A 195 -21.12 17.67 29.51
C GLU A 195 -21.75 17.26 28.16
N TYR A 196 -20.93 17.04 27.13
CA TYR A 196 -21.38 16.52 25.84
C TYR A 196 -22.03 15.13 25.97
N LEU A 197 -21.43 14.22 26.75
CA LEU A 197 -22.01 12.90 27.00
C LEU A 197 -23.37 13.01 27.68
N GLU A 198 -23.49 13.79 28.74
CA GLU A 198 -24.72 13.90 29.52
C GLU A 198 -25.84 14.62 28.75
N LEU A 199 -25.53 15.79 28.19
CA LEU A 199 -26.53 16.68 27.60
C LEU A 199 -26.86 16.38 26.14
N VAL A 200 -25.95 15.73 25.40
CA VAL A 200 -26.17 15.47 23.98
C VAL A 200 -26.32 13.97 23.73
N VAL A 201 -25.35 13.16 24.12
CA VAL A 201 -25.38 11.72 23.78
C VAL A 201 -26.45 10.95 24.56
N VAL A 202 -26.44 11.06 25.88
CA VAL A 202 -27.39 10.36 26.75
C VAL A 202 -28.78 10.95 26.62
N SER A 203 -28.89 12.28 26.60
CA SER A 203 -30.18 12.96 26.42
C SER A 203 -30.83 12.60 25.08
N PHE A 204 -30.09 12.52 23.98
CA PHE A 204 -30.62 12.06 22.69
C PHE A 204 -31.05 10.59 22.74
N SER A 205 -30.24 9.72 23.34
CA SER A 205 -30.55 8.29 23.48
C SER A 205 -31.79 8.06 24.36
N CYS A 206 -31.95 8.81 25.45
CA CYS A 206 -33.12 8.76 26.31
C CYS A 206 -34.40 9.24 25.61
N ILE A 207 -34.31 10.30 24.78
CA ILE A 207 -35.45 10.78 23.99
C ILE A 207 -35.84 9.75 22.93
N HIS A 208 -34.88 9.11 22.26
CA HIS A 208 -35.17 8.10 21.24
C HIS A 208 -35.83 6.84 21.84
N ILE A 209 -35.36 6.38 23.00
CA ILE A 209 -35.98 5.27 23.75
C ILE A 209 -37.39 5.66 24.22
N ALA A 210 -37.58 6.89 24.72
CA ALA A 210 -38.89 7.39 25.17
C ALA A 210 -39.91 7.56 24.03
N TYR A 211 -39.45 7.91 22.82
CA TYR A 211 -40.30 7.98 21.63
C TYR A 211 -40.68 6.59 21.11
N MET A 212 -39.74 5.63 21.14
CA MET A 212 -40.01 4.24 20.75
C MET A 212 -40.93 3.50 21.74
N SER A 213 -40.90 3.84 23.03
CA SER A 213 -41.81 3.30 24.05
C SER A 213 -43.19 3.99 24.11
N CYS A 214 -43.39 5.10 23.40
CA CYS A 214 -44.68 5.78 23.26
C CYS A 214 -45.55 5.24 22.11
N ASN A 215 -45.18 4.12 21.46
CA ASN A 215 -46.13 3.37 20.63
C ASN A 215 -47.01 2.51 21.54
N PRO A 216 -48.34 2.68 21.55
CA PRO A 216 -49.20 1.95 22.47
C PRO A 216 -49.46 0.56 21.92
N ILE A 217 -48.53 -0.38 22.10
CA ILE A 217 -48.81 -1.82 22.20
C ILE A 217 -47.60 -2.47 22.90
N THR A 218 -47.89 -3.07 24.05
CA THR A 218 -47.08 -3.96 24.91
C THR A 218 -46.08 -3.35 25.89
N ASP A 219 -46.28 -3.74 27.16
CA ASP A 219 -45.52 -3.41 28.36
C ASP A 219 -44.01 -3.53 28.18
N ALA A 220 -43.28 -2.47 28.51
CA ALA A 220 -41.84 -2.53 28.73
C ALA A 220 -41.47 -1.73 29.98
N VAL A 221 -40.90 -2.47 30.93
CA VAL A 221 -40.36 -2.02 32.21
C VAL A 221 -39.38 -0.86 31.99
N MET A 222 -39.64 0.28 32.62
CA MET A 222 -38.66 1.36 32.78
C MET A 222 -37.42 0.80 33.50
N PHE A 223 -36.34 0.55 32.77
CA PHE A 223 -35.01 0.55 33.35
C PHE A 223 -34.46 1.97 33.26
N CYS A 224 -34.71 2.77 34.30
CA CYS A 224 -33.86 3.93 34.55
C CYS A 224 -32.44 3.40 34.79
N ILE A 225 -31.51 3.68 33.88
CA ILE A 225 -30.09 3.50 34.14
C ILE A 225 -29.71 4.56 35.18
N SER A 226 -29.90 4.22 36.47
CA SER A 226 -29.27 4.98 37.54
C SER A 226 -27.78 4.70 37.46
N TRP A 227 -26.98 5.71 37.18
CA TRP A 227 -25.54 5.65 37.39
C TRP A 227 -25.26 5.51 38.88
N THR A 228 -25.22 4.28 39.38
CA THR A 228 -24.35 3.91 40.49
C THR A 228 -23.21 3.12 39.88
N ALA A 229 -21.98 3.59 40.12
CA ALA A 229 -20.76 2.97 39.66
C ALA A 229 -20.64 1.56 40.26
N PHE A 230 -21.20 0.56 39.58
CA PHE A 230 -21.01 -0.83 39.91
C PHE A 230 -19.74 -1.30 39.20
N CYS A 231 -18.61 -1.16 39.90
CA CYS A 231 -17.34 -1.75 39.52
C CYS A 231 -17.41 -3.25 39.84
N PRO A 232 -17.48 -4.19 38.88
CA PRO A 232 -17.53 -5.61 39.17
C PRO A 232 -16.09 -6.13 39.21
N CYS A 233 -15.34 -5.73 40.21
CA CYS A 233 -14.12 -6.41 40.62
C CYS A 233 -14.35 -7.01 42.01
N HIS A 234 -15.00 -8.16 42.03
CA HIS A 234 -14.97 -9.04 43.20
C HIS A 234 -13.54 -9.55 43.39
N GLY A 235 -12.88 -9.00 44.41
CA GLY A 235 -11.75 -9.63 45.10
C GLY A 235 -10.37 -9.37 44.51
N GLN A 236 -9.78 -8.20 44.83
CA GLN A 236 -8.38 -8.01 45.26
C GLN A 236 -8.06 -6.51 45.34
N CYS A 237 -8.58 -5.85 46.36
CA CYS A 237 -8.02 -4.59 46.86
C CYS A 237 -7.85 -4.77 48.37
N GLU A 238 -6.79 -5.49 48.76
CA GLU A 238 -6.33 -5.44 50.14
C GLU A 238 -5.78 -4.04 50.43
N ASP A 239 -6.35 -3.47 51.47
CA ASP A 239 -6.04 -2.19 52.08
C ASP A 239 -4.59 -2.18 52.58
N THR A 240 -3.71 -1.45 51.90
CA THR A 240 -2.37 -1.11 52.43
C THR A 240 -2.21 0.40 52.53
N SER A 241 -3.09 1.00 53.33
CA SER A 241 -2.87 2.32 53.90
C SER A 241 -2.20 2.20 55.29
N ARG A 242 -0.87 2.05 55.32
CA ARG A 242 -0.08 2.46 56.50
C ARG A 242 0.94 3.52 56.11
N ARG A 243 0.59 4.75 56.47
CA ARG A 243 1.52 5.85 56.74
C ARG A 243 2.62 5.35 57.67
N HIS A 244 3.88 5.70 57.40
CA HIS A 244 4.79 6.22 58.42
C HIS A 244 5.78 7.20 57.79
N ASN A 245 5.79 8.41 58.35
CA ASN A 245 6.87 9.37 58.23
C ASN A 245 8.12 8.79 58.89
N SER A 246 9.25 8.90 58.21
CA SER A 246 10.60 9.19 58.73
C SER A 246 11.49 9.48 57.52
#